data_AF-A0AA92YCN7-F1
#
_entry.id   AF-A0AA92YCN7-F1
#
_cell.length_a   1.000
_cell.length_b   1.000
_cell.length_c   1.000
_cell.angle_alpha   90.00
_cell.angle_beta   90.00
_cell.angle_gamma   90.00
#
_symmetry.space_group_name_H-M   'P 1'
#
loop_
_entity.id
_entity.type
_entity.pdbx_description
1 polymer ?
#
loop_
_entity_poly.entity_id
_entity_poly.type
_entity_poly.pdbx_seq_one_letter_code
_entity_poly.pdbx_strand_id
1 'polypeptide(L)'
;MRSSSFLLGLLFSSFLSFGQVTVVDSEAAVSSYFKLPRETVYLHLNKSTYVVQDEIWFKGYVHDRKNGLPSLASTNFNIEVFDDQGTEKY
;
A
#
# COMPACT_ATOMS: atom_id res chain seq x y z
N MET A 1 48.36 -37.78 6.48
CA MET A 1 46.97 -38.32 6.43
C MET A 1 46.03 -37.78 7.52
N ARG A 2 46.32 -36.65 8.20
CA ARG A 2 45.45 -36.12 9.30
C ARG A 2 44.53 -34.95 8.93
N SER A 3 44.73 -34.29 7.77
CA SER A 3 43.90 -33.15 7.32
C SER A 3 42.70 -33.54 6.45
N SER A 4 42.71 -34.73 5.84
CA SER A 4 41.64 -35.18 4.93
C SER A 4 40.30 -35.38 5.64
N SER A 5 40.32 -35.77 6.92
CA SER A 5 39.10 -35.95 7.73
C SER A 5 38.43 -34.62 8.08
N PHE A 6 39.20 -33.53 8.14
CA PHE A 6 38.66 -32.19 8.43
C PHE A 6 37.93 -31.60 7.21
N LEU A 7 38.48 -31.82 6.01
CA LEU A 7 37.84 -31.45 4.74
C LEU A 7 36.51 -32.19 4.52
N LEU A 8 36.44 -33.47 4.91
CA LEU A 8 35.21 -34.26 4.79
C LEU A 8 34.10 -33.77 5.72
N GLY A 9 34.47 -33.31 6.93
CA GLY A 9 33.52 -32.68 7.86
C GLY A 9 32.99 -31.34 7.34
N LEU A 10 33.82 -30.57 6.63
CA LEU A 10 33.42 -29.29 6.03
C LEU A 10 32.46 -29.46 4.84
N LEU A 11 32.53 -30.59 4.12
CA LEU A 11 31.56 -30.97 3.09
C LEU A 11 30.23 -31.47 3.67
N PHE A 12 30.20 -31.89 4.94
CA PHE A 12 28.97 -32.35 5.59
C PHE A 12 28.11 -31.19 6.10
N SER A 13 28.71 -30.03 6.38
CA SER A 13 27.98 -28.85 6.88
C SER A 13 27.08 -28.20 5.83
N SER A 14 27.39 -28.35 4.53
CA SER A 14 26.52 -27.85 3.46
C SER A 14 25.18 -28.60 3.35
N PHE A 15 25.08 -29.82 3.89
CA PHE A 15 23.82 -30.58 3.92
C PHE A 15 22.86 -30.15 5.04
N LEU A 16 23.32 -29.34 6.01
CA LEU A 16 22.48 -28.81 7.09
C LEU A 16 21.89 -27.43 6.76
N SER A 17 22.09 -26.92 5.55
CA SER A 17 21.47 -25.67 5.12
C SER A 17 20.00 -25.90 4.75
N PHE A 18 19.10 -25.62 5.70
CA PHE A 18 17.68 -25.49 5.43
C PHE A 18 17.40 -24.09 4.90
N GLY A 19 17.18 -23.97 3.58
CA GLY A 19 16.85 -22.70 2.91
C GLY A 19 15.36 -22.52 2.62
N GLN A 20 14.48 -23.25 3.30
CA GLN A 20 13.07 -23.28 2.90
C GLN A 20 12.30 -22.08 3.49
N VAL A 21 11.85 -21.22 2.58
CA VAL A 21 10.75 -20.28 2.82
C VAL A 21 9.50 -21.12 3.10
N THR A 22 8.72 -20.75 4.12
CA THR A 22 7.41 -21.36 4.38
C THR A 22 6.64 -21.43 3.07
N VAL A 23 5.94 -22.53 2.79
CA VAL A 23 5.06 -22.62 1.63
C VAL A 23 3.91 -21.64 1.86
N VAL A 24 4.16 -20.38 1.55
CA VAL A 24 3.12 -19.41 1.31
C VAL A 24 2.50 -19.89 0.02
N ASP A 25 1.28 -20.39 0.10
CA ASP A 25 0.46 -20.69 -1.06
C ASP A 25 0.37 -19.40 -1.89
N SER A 26 1.24 -19.32 -2.90
CA SER A 26 1.46 -18.12 -3.70
C SER A 26 0.20 -17.77 -4.48
N GLU A 27 -0.57 -18.79 -4.86
CA GLU A 27 -1.87 -18.63 -5.50
C GLU A 27 -2.89 -18.02 -4.54
N ALA A 28 -2.97 -18.52 -3.30
CA ALA A 28 -3.83 -17.93 -2.27
C ALA A 28 -3.41 -16.50 -1.90
N ALA A 29 -2.11 -16.22 -1.81
CA ALA A 29 -1.59 -14.88 -1.54
C ALA A 29 -1.92 -13.90 -2.67
N VAL A 30 -1.74 -14.30 -3.93
CA VAL A 30 -2.09 -13.49 -5.10
C VAL A 30 -3.60 -13.29 -5.19
N SER A 31 -4.39 -14.34 -4.98
CA SER A 31 -5.85 -14.27 -4.96
C SER A 31 -6.36 -13.31 -3.88
N SER A 32 -5.81 -13.39 -2.66
CA SER A 32 -6.19 -12.49 -1.57
C SER A 32 -5.81 -11.03 -1.83
N TYR A 33 -4.64 -10.78 -2.43
CA TYR A 33 -4.21 -9.44 -2.83
C TYR A 33 -5.20 -8.75 -3.79
N PHE A 34 -5.78 -9.50 -4.73
CA PHE A 34 -6.75 -8.95 -5.71
C PHE A 34 -8.20 -8.91 -5.21
N LYS A 35 -8.51 -9.35 -3.99
CA LYS A 35 -9.85 -9.24 -3.39
C LYS A 35 -10.16 -7.84 -2.91
N LEU A 36 -9.14 -7.07 -2.49
CA LEU A 36 -9.38 -5.71 -2.00
C LEU A 36 -9.75 -4.78 -3.17
N PRO A 37 -10.83 -3.98 -3.03
CA PRO A 37 -11.22 -3.03 -4.05
C PRO A 37 -10.11 -2.00 -4.25
N ARG A 38 -9.73 -1.77 -5.51
CA ARG A 38 -8.73 -0.78 -5.87
C ARG A 38 -9.40 0.58 -6.00
N GLU A 39 -9.43 1.28 -4.88
CA GLU A 39 -10.04 2.58 -4.74
C GLU A 39 -9.07 3.71 -5.11
N THR A 40 -9.60 4.81 -5.62
CA THR A 40 -8.88 6.07 -5.79
C THR A 40 -9.72 7.20 -5.27
N VAL A 41 -9.14 8.01 -4.40
CA VAL A 41 -9.81 9.16 -3.79
C VAL A 41 -9.63 10.37 -4.69
N TYR A 42 -10.75 11.05 -4.96
CA TYR A 42 -10.78 12.32 -5.67
C TYR A 42 -11.38 13.39 -4.77
N LEU A 43 -10.81 14.60 -4.82
CA LEU A 43 -11.32 15.78 -4.15
C LEU A 43 -11.52 16.87 -5.21
N HIS A 44 -12.77 17.29 -5.40
CA HIS A 44 -13.10 18.38 -6.30
C HIS A 44 -13.47 19.64 -5.52
N LEU A 45 -12.79 20.73 -5.85
CA LEU A 45 -13.11 22.06 -5.36
C LEU A 45 -14.16 22.73 -6.25
N ASN A 46 -14.95 23.63 -5.68
CA ASN A 46 -15.93 24.42 -6.45
C ASN A 46 -15.27 25.47 -7.36
N LYS A 47 -14.04 25.91 -7.03
CA LYS A 47 -13.28 26.91 -7.79
C LYS A 47 -11.80 26.54 -7.84
N SER A 48 -11.09 27.12 -8.81
CA SER A 48 -9.62 26.99 -8.94
C SER A 48 -8.85 28.07 -8.19
N THR A 49 -9.51 29.16 -7.79
CA THR A 49 -8.89 30.32 -7.12
C THR A 49 -9.90 30.96 -6.18
N TYR A 50 -9.43 31.38 -5.02
CA TYR A 50 -10.24 31.95 -3.95
C TYR A 50 -9.67 33.30 -3.54
N VAL A 51 -10.55 34.22 -3.16
CA VAL A 51 -10.17 35.50 -2.54
C VAL A 51 -10.46 35.45 -1.05
N VAL A 52 -9.92 36.42 -0.30
CA VAL A 52 -10.18 36.54 1.14
C VAL A 52 -11.70 36.63 1.37
N GLN A 53 -12.20 35.89 2.37
CA GLN A 53 -13.63 35.72 2.70
C GLN A 53 -14.45 34.82 1.76
N ASP A 54 -13.86 34.21 0.71
CA ASP A 54 -14.57 33.17 -0.02
C ASP A 54 -14.74 31.90 0.84
N GLU A 55 -15.91 31.30 0.73
CA GLU A 55 -16.16 29.97 1.29
C GLU A 55 -15.66 28.88 0.35
N ILE A 56 -14.91 27.93 0.89
CA ILE A 56 -14.37 26.79 0.14
C ILE A 56 -15.37 25.65 0.23
N TRP A 57 -15.97 25.32 -0.92
CA TRP A 57 -16.85 24.16 -1.06
C TRP A 57 -16.10 23.05 -1.79
N PHE A 58 -16.21 21.83 -1.30
CA PHE A 58 -15.59 20.67 -1.93
C PHE A 58 -16.51 19.44 -1.92
N LYS A 59 -16.20 18.50 -2.80
CA LYS A 59 -16.81 17.17 -2.83
C LYS A 59 -15.73 16.13 -2.97
N GLY A 60 -15.62 15.25 -1.98
CA GLY A 60 -14.81 14.04 -2.03
C GLY A 60 -15.61 12.87 -2.58
N TYR A 61 -15.00 12.02 -3.39
CA TYR A 61 -15.59 10.76 -3.83
C TYR A 61 -14.52 9.70 -4.07
N VAL A 62 -14.88 8.43 -3.91
CA VAL A 62 -14.01 7.29 -4.21
C VAL A 62 -14.44 6.66 -5.52
N HIS A 63 -13.48 6.35 -6.38
CA HIS A 63 -13.69 5.64 -7.63
C HIS A 63 -13.11 4.22 -7.53
N ASP A 64 -13.92 3.23 -7.86
CA ASP A 64 -13.48 1.85 -8.04
C ASP A 64 -12.83 1.70 -9.42
N ARG A 65 -11.51 1.53 -9.45
CA ARG A 65 -10.76 1.37 -10.71
C ARG A 65 -11.07 0.08 -11.46
N LYS A 66 -11.59 -0.94 -10.78
CA LYS A 66 -11.91 -2.23 -11.40
C LYS A 66 -13.23 -2.14 -12.16
N ASN A 67 -14.23 -1.51 -11.56
CA ASN A 67 -15.59 -1.46 -12.09
C ASN A 67 -15.92 -0.15 -12.84
N GLY A 68 -15.10 0.90 -12.68
CA GLY A 68 -15.36 2.21 -13.30
C GLY A 68 -16.54 2.96 -12.68
N LEU A 69 -16.89 2.62 -11.44
CA LEU A 69 -18.05 3.15 -10.72
C LEU A 69 -17.61 3.81 -9.42
N PRO A 70 -18.43 4.70 -8.82
CA PRO A 70 -18.19 5.17 -7.46
C PRO A 70 -18.08 3.99 -6.50
N SER A 71 -17.01 3.96 -5.70
CA SER A 71 -16.88 2.97 -4.65
C SER A 71 -17.74 3.35 -3.44
N LEU A 72 -18.39 2.36 -2.85
CA LEU A 72 -19.20 2.50 -1.64
C LEU A 72 -18.55 1.84 -0.42
N ALA A 73 -17.37 1.23 -0.58
CA ALA A 73 -16.71 0.53 0.51
C ALA A 73 -16.06 1.51 1.51
N SER A 74 -15.42 2.56 1.02
CA SER A 74 -14.92 3.67 1.84
C SER A 74 -16.00 4.74 2.07
N THR A 75 -16.29 5.06 3.33
CA THR A 75 -17.37 5.99 3.71
C THR A 75 -16.87 7.25 4.42
N ASN A 76 -15.68 7.22 5.01
CA ASN A 76 -15.12 8.33 5.79
C ASN A 76 -13.91 8.93 5.06
N PHE A 77 -13.87 10.26 5.00
CA PHE A 77 -12.73 11.02 4.50
C PHE A 77 -12.19 11.89 5.62
N ASN A 78 -10.88 11.85 5.84
CA ASN A 78 -10.18 12.86 6.62
C ASN A 78 -9.65 13.93 5.64
N ILE A 79 -9.85 15.20 5.98
CA ILE A 79 -9.53 16.33 5.12
C ILE A 79 -8.84 17.36 6.00
N GLU A 80 -7.68 17.79 5.55
CA GLU A 80 -6.81 18.74 6.24
C GLU A 80 -6.54 19.91 5.29
N VAL A 81 -6.59 21.13 5.81
CA VAL A 81 -6.35 22.36 5.03
C VAL A 81 -5.04 22.97 5.48
N PHE A 82 -4.13 23.18 4.53
CA PHE A 82 -2.82 23.76 4.77
C PHE A 82 -2.71 25.17 4.21
N ASP A 83 -1.97 26.04 4.89
CA ASP A 83 -1.54 27.31 4.32
C ASP A 83 -0.39 27.15 3.31
N ASP A 84 0.03 28.27 2.73
CA ASP A 84 1.13 28.35 1.76
C ASP A 84 2.49 27.97 2.35
N GLN A 85 2.61 27.98 3.69
CA GLN A 85 3.80 27.54 4.43
C GLN A 85 3.70 26.06 4.85
N GLY A 86 2.62 25.35 4.50
CA GLY A 86 2.40 23.95 4.84
C GLY A 86 1.93 23.73 6.28
N THR A 87 1.44 24.76 6.97
CA THR A 87 0.87 24.63 8.32
C THR A 87 -0.62 24.32 8.23
N GLU A 88 -1.04 23.26 8.91
CA GLU A 88 -2.46 22.89 9.05
C GLU A 88 -3.26 24.02 9.73
N LYS A 89 -4.40 24.36 9.15
CA LYS A 89 -5.34 25.37 9.68
C LYS A 89 -6.65 24.76 10.16
N TYR A 90 -7.06 23.66 9.53
CA TYR A 90 -8.32 22.96 9.78
C TYR A 90 -8.17 21.48 9.46
#